data_AF-A0A845GDQ6-F1
#
_entry.id   AF-A0A845GDQ6-F1
#
_cell.length_a   1.000
_cell.length_b   1.000
_cell.length_c   1.000
_cell.angle_alpha   90.00
_cell.angle_beta   90.00
_cell.angle_gamma   90.00
#
_symmetry.space_group_name_H-M   'P 1'
#
loop_
_entity.id
_entity.type
_entity.pdbx_description
1 polymer ?
#
loop_
_entity_poly.entity_id
_entity_poly.type
_entity_poly.pdbx_seq_one_letter_code
_entity_poly.pdbx_strand_id
1 'polypeptide(L)'
;MLTRRALMRCAAALPLSIIVAGAGASTARVRLEFHSAFLMNLHHFLFNLGAHPEQLETVSWTAAPSADEMAALRNAVAHYRDNYAKRDLLFDELMTSIKTALSVADARREASGLALPPQLAAMLDGVAPMYARCIWAQQDASNQQWIIEAKRLDARYGAEVQEGIARYLQAPFPLTPIRIDIVVETGKRQGAYTGTQAVIPSGRPSYQGLASLEMVYHEISHIASTDKLEEAIEARLKATQRKPDSDLWHGVQFYTVGTVVRDAYKRDGITYERYADKGGLFKGYWSPLLQPIENEWRPYMNGKQTFDQAVARMVDQLPAG
;
A
#
# COMPACT_ATOMS: atom_id res chain seq x y z
N MET A 1 -86.60 28.17 20.24
CA MET A 1 -85.97 28.52 18.94
C MET A 1 -84.46 28.36 19.08
N LEU A 2 -83.88 27.43 18.30
CA LEU A 2 -82.56 27.45 17.62
C LEU A 2 -81.45 28.37 18.17
N THR A 3 -80.16 28.05 18.29
CA THR A 3 -79.30 26.86 18.09
C THR A 3 -77.87 27.29 18.48
N ARG A 4 -77.02 26.36 18.92
CA ARG A 4 -75.56 26.50 19.09
C ARG A 4 -74.84 26.81 17.77
N ARG A 5 -73.76 27.63 17.80
CA ARG A 5 -72.54 27.59 16.95
C ARG A 5 -71.42 28.32 17.72
N ALA A 6 -70.37 27.68 18.24
CA ALA A 6 -69.22 26.97 17.62
C ALA A 6 -68.01 27.90 17.37
N LEU A 7 -66.86 27.45 17.90
CA LEU A 7 -65.54 28.07 17.92
C LEU A 7 -64.92 28.28 16.53
N MET A 8 -64.03 29.26 16.40
CA MET A 8 -62.73 29.07 15.73
C MET A 8 -61.72 30.14 16.16
N ARG A 9 -60.71 29.73 16.96
CA ARG A 9 -59.48 30.49 17.19
C ARG A 9 -58.40 29.85 16.33
N CYS A 10 -57.91 30.55 15.31
CA CYS A 10 -56.74 30.16 14.55
C CYS A 10 -55.48 30.40 15.40
N ALA A 11 -54.90 29.32 15.93
CA ALA A 11 -53.53 29.33 16.42
C ALA A 11 -52.61 29.01 15.22
N ALA A 12 -51.79 29.98 14.81
CA ALA A 12 -50.74 29.76 13.83
C ALA A 12 -49.61 28.96 14.49
N ALA A 13 -49.39 27.74 14.00
CA ALA A 13 -48.25 26.91 14.40
C ALA A 13 -46.99 27.40 13.67
N LEU A 14 -45.97 27.80 14.44
CA LEU A 14 -44.60 27.99 13.95
C LEU A 14 -43.99 26.62 13.64
N PRO A 15 -43.39 26.41 12.45
CA PRO A 15 -42.63 25.20 12.19
C PRO A 15 -41.30 25.26 12.97
N LEU A 16 -41.10 24.31 13.88
CA LEU A 16 -39.79 24.00 14.45
C LEU A 16 -38.89 23.49 13.33
N SER A 17 -38.00 24.34 12.83
CA SER A 17 -36.90 23.91 11.96
C SER A 17 -35.89 23.14 12.82
N ILE A 18 -35.92 21.81 12.70
CA ILE A 18 -34.86 20.94 13.20
C ILE A 18 -33.62 21.23 12.35
N ILE A 19 -32.67 21.99 12.89
CA ILE A 19 -31.31 22.06 12.35
C ILE A 19 -30.68 20.69 12.62
N VAL A 20 -30.72 19.81 11.63
CA VAL A 20 -29.83 18.64 11.62
C VAL A 20 -28.43 19.20 11.49
N ALA A 21 -27.63 19.09 12.55
CA ALA A 21 -26.20 19.39 12.54
C ALA A 21 -25.50 18.37 11.63
N GLY A 22 -25.58 18.58 10.32
CA GLY A 22 -24.78 17.91 9.31
C GLY A 22 -23.41 18.56 9.23
N ALA A 23 -22.55 18.27 10.19
CA ALA A 23 -21.11 18.49 10.08
C ALA A 23 -20.43 17.33 10.79
N GLY A 24 -20.40 16.17 10.12
CA GLY A 24 -19.48 15.11 10.49
C GLY A 24 -18.09 15.72 10.52
N ALA A 25 -17.47 15.72 11.70
CA ALA A 25 -16.08 16.11 11.83
C ALA A 25 -15.29 15.32 10.79
N SER A 26 -14.59 16.01 9.88
CA SER A 26 -13.58 15.34 9.07
C SER A 26 -12.61 14.72 10.05
N THR A 27 -12.66 13.40 10.23
CA THR A 27 -11.60 12.67 10.90
C THR A 27 -10.33 13.02 10.14
N ALA A 28 -9.30 13.46 10.86
CA ALA A 28 -8.05 13.89 10.23
C ALA A 28 -7.53 12.75 9.35
N ARG A 29 -7.51 13.01 8.04
CA ARG A 29 -7.12 12.03 7.02
C ARG A 29 -5.61 12.07 6.86
N VAL A 30 -4.96 10.91 6.73
CA VAL A 30 -3.53 10.90 6.43
C VAL A 30 -3.31 11.52 5.04
N ARG A 31 -2.29 12.38 4.93
CA ARG A 31 -1.90 12.94 3.64
C ARG A 31 -0.97 11.96 2.94
N LEU A 32 -1.31 11.58 1.71
CA LEU A 32 -0.47 10.73 0.87
C LEU A 32 0.36 11.58 -0.08
N GLU A 33 1.67 11.38 -0.07
CA GLU A 33 2.62 12.08 -0.91
C GLU A 33 3.24 11.10 -1.91
N PHE A 34 2.68 11.09 -3.12
CA PHE A 34 3.15 10.23 -4.19
C PHE A 34 4.33 10.85 -4.93
N HIS A 35 5.38 10.05 -5.13
CA HIS A 35 6.62 10.47 -5.79
C HIS A 35 6.99 9.52 -6.93
N SER A 36 7.52 10.09 -8.00
CA SER A 36 8.22 9.34 -9.06
C SER A 36 9.64 9.88 -9.12
N ALA A 37 10.46 9.49 -8.14
CA ALA A 37 11.80 10.02 -8.00
C ALA A 37 12.78 9.30 -8.92
N PHE A 38 13.57 10.06 -9.68
CA PHE A 38 14.51 9.53 -10.66
C PHE A 38 15.55 8.59 -10.05
N LEU A 39 16.22 9.01 -8.97
CA LEU A 39 17.26 8.19 -8.34
C LEU A 39 16.67 6.94 -7.67
N MET A 40 15.45 7.03 -7.14
CA MET A 40 14.73 5.88 -6.59
C MET A 40 14.40 4.85 -7.68
N ASN A 41 13.93 5.32 -8.83
CA ASN A 41 13.63 4.47 -9.99
C ASN A 41 14.89 3.89 -10.62
N LEU A 42 15.96 4.68 -10.77
CA LEU A 42 17.24 4.18 -11.24
C LEU A 42 17.80 3.08 -10.33
N HIS A 43 17.74 3.29 -9.01
CA HIS A 43 18.17 2.27 -8.05
C HIS A 43 17.39 0.97 -8.21
N HIS A 44 16.06 1.05 -8.33
CA HIS A 44 15.21 -0.12 -8.48
C HIS A 44 15.32 -0.77 -9.87
N PHE A 45 15.59 0.00 -10.92
CA PHE A 45 15.91 -0.52 -12.25
C PHE A 45 17.16 -1.40 -12.22
N LEU A 46 18.25 -0.90 -11.62
CA LEU A 46 19.48 -1.67 -11.45
C LEU A 46 19.31 -2.84 -10.49
N PHE A 47 18.52 -2.68 -9.42
CA PHE A 47 18.21 -3.76 -8.48
C PHE A 47 17.45 -4.90 -9.16
N ASN A 48 16.42 -4.56 -9.94
CA ASN A 48 15.64 -5.53 -10.69
C ASN A 48 16.50 -6.30 -11.70
N LEU A 49 17.33 -5.59 -12.48
CA LEU A 49 18.26 -6.23 -13.41
C LEU A 49 19.36 -7.03 -12.70
N GLY A 50 19.78 -6.62 -11.50
CA GLY A 50 20.72 -7.39 -10.68
C GLY A 50 20.12 -8.71 -10.18
N ALA A 51 18.82 -8.71 -9.85
CA ALA A 51 18.08 -9.89 -9.44
C ALA A 51 17.69 -10.80 -10.62
N HIS A 52 17.41 -10.20 -11.78
CA HIS A 52 16.90 -10.84 -12.99
C HIS A 52 17.68 -10.36 -14.23
N PRO A 53 18.97 -10.73 -14.37
CA PRO A 53 19.85 -10.18 -15.40
C PRO A 53 19.42 -10.51 -16.83
N GLU A 54 18.66 -11.59 -17.03
CA GLU A 54 18.07 -11.95 -18.31
C GLU A 54 17.08 -10.89 -18.83
N GLN A 55 16.49 -10.08 -17.95
CA GLN A 55 15.56 -9.02 -18.34
C GLN A 55 16.27 -7.84 -19.02
N LEU A 56 17.59 -7.73 -18.95
CA LEU A 56 18.32 -6.67 -19.62
C LEU A 56 18.10 -6.71 -21.15
N GLU A 57 17.95 -7.90 -21.72
CA GLU A 57 17.75 -8.10 -23.15
C GLU A 57 16.30 -7.85 -23.60
N THR A 58 15.35 -7.72 -22.65
CA THR A 58 13.93 -7.43 -22.93
C THR A 58 13.55 -5.99 -22.62
N VAL A 59 14.50 -5.17 -22.16
CA VAL A 59 14.26 -3.75 -21.89
C VAL A 59 13.83 -3.04 -23.17
N SER A 60 12.66 -2.40 -23.12
CA SER A 60 12.19 -1.52 -24.19
C SER A 60 12.85 -0.15 -24.03
N TRP A 61 13.81 0.13 -24.92
CA TRP A 61 14.53 1.40 -24.92
C TRP A 61 13.77 2.46 -25.70
N THR A 62 13.56 3.63 -25.10
CA THR A 62 13.06 4.83 -25.80
C THR A 62 14.10 5.35 -26.80
N ALA A 63 15.38 5.26 -26.44
CA ALA A 63 16.50 5.52 -27.33
C ALA A 63 17.56 4.44 -27.11
N ALA A 64 18.16 3.94 -28.20
CA ALA A 64 19.21 2.92 -28.10
C ALA A 64 20.40 3.46 -27.26
N PRO A 65 20.85 2.71 -26.24
CA PRO A 65 22.11 3.01 -25.59
C PRO A 65 23.30 2.71 -26.53
N SER A 66 24.38 3.47 -26.40
CA SER A 66 25.63 3.20 -27.10
C SER A 66 26.32 1.94 -26.55
N ALA A 67 27.35 1.45 -27.24
CA ALA A 67 28.13 0.31 -26.76
C ALA A 67 28.77 0.58 -25.39
N ASP A 68 29.34 1.78 -25.20
CA ASP A 68 29.99 2.17 -23.94
C ASP A 68 28.97 2.31 -22.79
N GLU A 69 27.79 2.87 -23.09
CA GLU A 69 26.69 2.97 -22.14
C GLU A 69 26.14 1.60 -21.75
N MET A 70 25.99 0.67 -22.70
CA MET A 70 25.62 -0.71 -22.41
C MET A 70 26.68 -1.42 -21.56
N ALA A 71 27.97 -1.18 -21.83
CA ALA A 71 29.04 -1.73 -21.02
C ALA A 71 29.00 -1.20 -19.58
N ALA A 72 28.80 0.12 -19.41
CA ALA A 72 28.62 0.74 -18.10
C ALA A 72 27.40 0.18 -17.35
N LEU A 73 26.27 0.01 -18.04
CA LEU A 73 25.07 -0.61 -17.46
C LEU A 73 25.32 -2.05 -17.03
N ARG A 74 25.93 -2.89 -17.88
CA ARG A 74 26.24 -4.29 -17.52
C ARG A 74 27.16 -4.37 -16.31
N ASN A 75 28.14 -3.47 -16.21
CA ASN A 75 29.00 -3.38 -15.02
C ASN A 75 28.20 -2.98 -13.76
N ALA A 76 27.27 -2.03 -13.88
CA ALA A 76 26.41 -1.63 -12.77
C ALA A 76 25.48 -2.77 -12.33
N VAL A 77 24.86 -3.47 -13.28
CA VAL A 77 24.00 -4.63 -13.03
C VAL A 77 24.77 -5.76 -12.34
N ALA A 78 26.00 -6.06 -12.79
CA ALA A 78 26.85 -7.06 -12.15
C ALA A 78 27.18 -6.69 -10.70
N HIS A 79 27.49 -5.42 -10.44
CA HIS A 79 27.72 -4.95 -9.08
C HIS A 79 26.46 -5.07 -8.21
N TYR A 80 25.28 -4.74 -8.74
CA TYR A 80 24.01 -4.91 -8.03
C TYR A 80 23.70 -6.37 -7.71
N ARG A 81 23.92 -7.28 -8.67
CA ARG A 81 23.79 -8.73 -8.46
C ARG A 81 24.66 -9.21 -7.30
N ASP A 82 25.90 -8.74 -7.24
CA ASP A 82 26.90 -9.24 -6.30
C ASP A 82 26.76 -8.62 -4.90
N ASN A 83 26.24 -7.39 -4.79
CA ASN A 83 26.25 -6.63 -3.53
C ASN A 83 24.87 -6.30 -2.94
N TYR A 84 23.80 -6.29 -3.74
CA TYR A 84 22.49 -5.78 -3.32
C TYR A 84 21.32 -6.73 -3.61
N ALA A 85 21.29 -7.44 -4.75
CA ALA A 85 20.11 -8.19 -5.21
C ALA A 85 19.62 -9.28 -4.22
N LYS A 86 20.54 -9.84 -3.42
CA LYS A 86 20.24 -10.85 -2.39
C LYS A 86 19.82 -10.27 -1.04
N ARG A 87 20.01 -8.97 -0.83
CA ARG A 87 19.61 -8.30 0.41
C ARG A 87 18.11 -8.15 0.47
N ASP A 88 17.62 -8.01 1.69
CA ASP A 88 16.22 -7.70 1.95
C ASP A 88 16.00 -6.19 1.84
N LEU A 89 14.96 -5.75 1.12
CA LEU A 89 14.70 -4.31 0.90
C LEU A 89 14.11 -3.62 2.13
N LEU A 90 13.57 -4.41 3.08
CA LEU A 90 12.88 -3.93 4.26
C LEU A 90 13.71 -4.14 5.54
N PHE A 91 14.33 -5.31 5.70
CA PHE A 91 14.99 -5.71 6.95
C PHE A 91 16.51 -5.53 6.94
N ASP A 92 17.14 -5.29 5.80
CA ASP A 92 18.57 -4.94 5.74
C ASP A 92 18.75 -3.44 6.03
N GLU A 93 19.55 -3.13 7.06
CA GLU A 93 19.81 -1.74 7.49
C GLU A 93 20.45 -0.89 6.38
N LEU A 94 21.33 -1.48 5.56
CA LEU A 94 21.94 -0.77 4.44
C LEU A 94 20.88 -0.47 3.37
N MET A 95 20.02 -1.43 3.02
CA MET A 95 18.95 -1.16 2.05
C MET A 95 17.96 -0.10 2.53
N THR A 96 17.63 -0.11 3.83
CA THR A 96 16.77 0.92 4.45
C THR A 96 17.42 2.31 4.42
N SER A 97 18.72 2.40 4.72
CA SER A 97 19.44 3.68 4.65
C SER A 97 19.59 4.18 3.22
N ILE A 98 19.83 3.28 2.23
CA ILE A 98 19.85 3.63 0.81
C ILE A 98 18.49 4.19 0.37
N LYS A 99 17.37 3.51 0.67
CA LYS A 99 16.03 4.00 0.37
C LYS A 99 15.84 5.42 0.91
N THR A 100 16.17 5.64 2.19
CA THR A 100 16.02 6.94 2.85
C THR A 100 16.87 8.02 2.18
N ALA A 101 18.13 7.71 1.83
CA ALA A 101 19.03 8.64 1.16
C ALA A 101 18.58 8.99 -0.28
N LEU A 102 17.86 8.09 -0.95
CA LEU A 102 17.31 8.29 -2.30
C LEU A 102 15.94 9.01 -2.29
N SER A 103 15.26 9.07 -1.14
CA SER A 103 13.99 9.78 -0.93
C SER A 103 14.19 11.30 -0.84
N VAL A 104 14.73 11.88 -1.91
CA VAL A 104 15.01 13.31 -2.07
C VAL A 104 14.10 13.91 -3.15
N ALA A 105 14.42 15.11 -3.65
CA ALA A 105 13.66 15.75 -4.71
C ALA A 105 13.59 14.86 -5.97
N ASP A 106 12.39 14.69 -6.51
CA ASP A 106 12.10 13.80 -7.65
C ASP A 106 12.94 14.12 -8.91
N ALA A 107 13.28 15.41 -9.06
CA ALA A 107 14.06 15.94 -10.18
C ALA A 107 15.59 15.78 -10.00
N ARG A 108 16.10 15.36 -8.84
CA ARG A 108 17.54 15.19 -8.64
C ARG A 108 18.07 14.09 -9.56
N ARG A 109 19.25 14.31 -10.15
CA ARG A 109 19.92 13.38 -11.08
C ARG A 109 21.26 12.86 -10.57
N GLU A 110 21.86 13.56 -9.61
CA GLU A 110 23.17 13.24 -9.06
C GLU A 110 23.02 12.58 -7.68
N ALA A 111 23.59 11.39 -7.54
CA ALA A 111 23.69 10.65 -6.28
C ALA A 111 24.85 11.13 -5.40
N SER A 112 25.87 11.76 -5.99
CA SER A 112 26.94 12.43 -5.25
C SER A 112 26.40 13.41 -4.21
N GLY A 113 26.99 13.37 -3.01
CA GLY A 113 26.58 14.19 -1.86
C GLY A 113 25.34 13.66 -1.10
N LEU A 114 24.76 12.52 -1.50
CA LEU A 114 23.81 11.79 -0.67
C LEU A 114 24.54 10.88 0.33
N ALA A 115 23.85 10.50 1.41
CA ALA A 115 24.34 9.55 2.40
C ALA A 115 24.29 8.10 1.87
N LEU A 116 24.99 7.84 0.76
CA LEU A 116 25.10 6.55 0.09
C LEU A 116 26.53 6.00 0.23
N PRO A 117 26.73 4.67 0.15
CA PRO A 117 28.06 4.11 -0.06
C PRO A 117 28.73 4.77 -1.28
N PRO A 118 29.99 5.25 -1.17
CA PRO A 118 30.63 6.02 -2.24
C PRO A 118 30.65 5.30 -3.60
N GLN A 119 30.85 3.97 -3.58
CA GLN A 119 30.82 3.16 -4.78
C GLN A 119 29.42 3.10 -5.41
N LEU A 120 28.36 3.06 -4.60
CA LEU A 120 26.99 3.10 -5.09
C LEU A 120 26.67 4.47 -5.71
N ALA A 121 27.06 5.57 -5.05
CA ALA A 121 26.86 6.91 -5.59
C ALA A 121 27.55 7.09 -6.95
N ALA A 122 28.83 6.72 -7.04
CA ALA A 122 29.59 6.78 -8.30
C ALA A 122 28.97 5.92 -9.41
N MET A 123 28.43 4.75 -9.04
CA MET A 123 27.75 3.87 -9.99
C MET A 123 26.45 4.46 -10.52
N LEU A 124 25.61 5.00 -9.62
CA LEU A 124 24.37 5.68 -10.02
C LEU A 124 24.67 6.88 -10.92
N ASP A 125 25.65 7.71 -10.56
CA ASP A 125 26.07 8.86 -11.36
C ASP A 125 26.59 8.43 -12.74
N GLY A 126 27.34 7.32 -12.82
CA GLY A 126 27.88 6.81 -14.07
C GLY A 126 26.83 6.34 -15.09
N VAL A 127 25.70 5.81 -14.63
CA VAL A 127 24.63 5.32 -15.52
C VAL A 127 23.44 6.28 -15.64
N ALA A 128 23.35 7.29 -14.77
CA ALA A 128 22.24 8.25 -14.76
C ALA A 128 22.02 8.96 -16.11
N PRO A 129 23.05 9.44 -16.84
CA PRO A 129 22.83 10.10 -18.13
C PRO A 129 22.19 9.18 -19.18
N MET A 130 22.66 7.93 -19.28
CA MET A 130 22.07 6.92 -20.15
C MET A 130 20.63 6.65 -19.73
N TYR A 131 20.40 6.37 -18.45
CA TYR A 131 19.06 6.05 -17.94
C TYR A 131 18.07 7.19 -18.22
N ALA A 132 18.48 8.44 -18.00
CA ALA A 132 17.68 9.63 -18.29
C ALA A 132 17.26 9.72 -19.76
N ARG A 133 18.18 9.43 -20.69
CA ARG A 133 17.94 9.52 -22.13
C ARG A 133 17.20 8.31 -22.71
N CYS A 134 17.56 7.12 -22.26
CA CYS A 134 17.19 5.87 -22.93
C CYS A 134 15.90 5.27 -22.40
N ILE A 135 15.48 5.57 -21.17
CA ILE A 135 14.34 4.84 -20.56
C ILE A 135 13.52 5.64 -19.53
N TRP A 136 14.11 6.63 -18.85
CA TRP A 136 13.44 7.34 -17.75
C TRP A 136 12.10 7.96 -18.17
N ALA A 137 12.03 8.60 -19.34
CA ALA A 137 10.81 9.24 -19.80
C ALA A 137 9.61 8.27 -19.88
N GLN A 138 9.86 7.03 -20.32
CA GLN A 138 8.83 5.98 -20.38
C GLN A 138 8.45 5.47 -18.99
N GLN A 139 9.44 5.26 -18.11
CA GLN A 139 9.19 4.77 -16.75
C GLN A 139 8.45 5.80 -15.90
N ASP A 140 8.86 7.07 -15.96
CA ASP A 140 8.17 8.17 -15.28
C ASP A 140 6.75 8.32 -15.82
N ALA A 141 6.53 8.27 -17.15
CA ALA A 141 5.18 8.31 -17.71
C ALA A 141 4.27 7.18 -17.17
N SER A 142 4.79 5.96 -17.05
CA SER A 142 4.07 4.83 -16.42
C SER A 142 3.76 5.10 -14.95
N ASN A 143 4.75 5.58 -14.19
CA ASN A 143 4.55 5.93 -12.77
C ASN A 143 3.52 7.04 -12.62
N GLN A 144 3.59 8.11 -13.41
CA GLN A 144 2.65 9.23 -13.36
C GLN A 144 1.23 8.79 -13.71
N GLN A 145 1.04 7.92 -14.71
CA GLN A 145 -0.27 7.35 -15.03
C GLN A 145 -0.84 6.57 -13.84
N TRP A 146 -0.01 5.74 -13.20
CA TRP A 146 -0.42 5.02 -12.00
C TRP A 146 -0.77 5.97 -10.83
N ILE A 147 0.05 7.00 -10.60
CA ILE A 147 -0.17 8.02 -9.56
C ILE A 147 -1.47 8.79 -9.80
N ILE A 148 -1.76 9.17 -11.04
CA ILE A 148 -3.01 9.88 -11.39
C ILE A 148 -4.22 9.02 -11.03
N GLU A 149 -4.21 7.74 -11.40
CA GLU A 149 -5.31 6.83 -11.08
C GLU A 149 -5.44 6.58 -9.58
N ALA A 150 -4.33 6.33 -8.87
CA ALA A 150 -4.34 6.17 -7.43
C ALA A 150 -4.88 7.41 -6.73
N LYS A 151 -4.42 8.62 -7.08
CA LYS A 151 -4.93 9.90 -6.54
C LYS A 151 -6.41 10.10 -6.83
N ARG A 152 -6.89 9.71 -8.01
CA ARG A 152 -8.31 9.82 -8.39
C ARG A 152 -9.19 8.92 -7.51
N LEU A 153 -8.77 7.68 -7.29
CA LEU A 153 -9.48 6.73 -6.43
C LEU A 153 -9.41 7.16 -4.97
N ASP A 154 -8.25 7.60 -4.53
CA ASP A 154 -7.98 8.13 -3.20
C ASP A 154 -8.87 9.33 -2.85
N ALA A 155 -8.98 10.30 -3.77
CA ALA A 155 -9.84 11.46 -3.61
C ALA A 155 -11.33 11.09 -3.49
N ARG A 156 -11.77 10.00 -4.14
CA ARG A 156 -13.18 9.58 -4.17
C ARG A 156 -13.56 8.65 -3.02
N TYR A 157 -12.67 7.76 -2.60
CA TYR A 157 -12.98 6.68 -1.67
C TYR A 157 -12.08 6.67 -0.42
N GLY A 158 -10.95 7.37 -0.44
CA GLY A 158 -9.92 7.24 0.58
C GLY A 158 -10.36 7.62 1.99
N ALA A 159 -11.27 8.59 2.15
CA ALA A 159 -11.80 8.92 3.48
C ALA A 159 -12.58 7.74 4.11
N GLU A 160 -13.51 7.15 3.35
CA GLU A 160 -14.29 5.98 3.78
C GLU A 160 -13.40 4.75 3.98
N VAL A 161 -12.43 4.54 3.08
CA VAL A 161 -11.49 3.42 3.17
C VAL A 161 -10.61 3.53 4.42
N GLN A 162 -10.04 4.72 4.67
CA GLN A 162 -9.22 4.95 5.85
C GLN A 162 -10.02 4.73 7.15
N GLU A 163 -11.24 5.27 7.22
CA GLU A 163 -12.11 5.08 8.38
C GLU A 163 -12.48 3.61 8.59
N GLY A 164 -12.83 2.90 7.51
CA GLY A 164 -13.16 1.48 7.56
C GLY A 164 -12.01 0.61 8.06
N ILE A 165 -10.80 0.82 7.52
CA ILE A 165 -9.61 0.08 7.95
C ILE A 165 -9.30 0.38 9.42
N ALA A 166 -9.25 1.66 9.81
CA ALA A 166 -8.96 2.05 11.19
C ALA A 166 -9.99 1.50 12.18
N ARG A 167 -11.27 1.45 11.79
CA ARG A 167 -12.34 0.87 12.59
C ARG A 167 -12.13 -0.62 12.82
N TYR A 168 -11.82 -1.40 11.78
CA TYR A 168 -11.70 -2.85 11.90
C TYR A 168 -10.38 -3.28 12.53
N LEU A 169 -9.26 -2.63 12.20
CA LEU A 169 -7.97 -2.92 12.83
C LEU A 169 -7.83 -2.28 14.22
N GLN A 170 -8.78 -1.41 14.59
CA GLN A 170 -8.80 -0.67 15.86
C GLN A 170 -7.54 0.15 16.14
N ALA A 171 -6.88 0.61 15.07
CA ALA A 171 -5.70 1.46 15.12
C ALA A 171 -5.82 2.55 14.05
N PRO A 172 -5.53 3.82 14.37
CA PRO A 172 -5.58 4.90 13.40
C PRO A 172 -4.43 4.83 12.40
N PHE A 173 -4.53 5.58 11.31
CA PHE A 173 -3.38 5.94 10.48
C PHE A 173 -2.60 7.09 11.13
N PRO A 174 -1.29 7.23 10.86
CA PRO A 174 -0.53 8.37 11.35
C PRO A 174 -1.09 9.67 10.76
N LEU A 175 -0.98 10.76 11.52
CA LEU A 175 -1.41 12.09 11.06
C LEU A 175 -0.32 12.81 10.25
N THR A 176 0.90 12.29 10.28
CA THR A 176 2.01 12.79 9.46
C THR A 176 1.84 12.37 8.01
N PRO A 177 2.21 13.20 7.03
CA PRO A 177 2.20 12.79 5.63
C PRO A 177 3.03 11.52 5.41
N ILE A 178 2.51 10.61 4.61
CA ILE A 178 3.19 9.37 4.24
C ILE A 178 3.75 9.54 2.82
N ARG A 179 5.07 9.37 2.70
CA ARG A 179 5.75 9.28 1.41
C ARG A 179 5.48 7.91 0.78
N ILE A 180 5.06 7.92 -0.49
CA ILE A 180 4.85 6.75 -1.33
C ILE A 180 5.67 6.92 -2.61
N ASP A 181 6.76 6.16 -2.73
CA ASP A 181 7.59 6.14 -3.93
C ASP A 181 7.05 5.12 -4.93
N ILE A 182 6.76 5.59 -6.15
CA ILE A 182 6.33 4.73 -7.25
C ILE A 182 7.54 4.43 -8.11
N VAL A 183 7.79 3.13 -8.30
CA VAL A 183 8.85 2.60 -9.17
C VAL A 183 8.26 1.67 -10.20
N VAL A 184 8.93 1.36 -11.30
CA VAL A 184 8.36 0.42 -12.28
C VAL A 184 8.36 -1.01 -11.73
N GLU A 185 9.48 -1.46 -11.16
CA GLU A 185 9.61 -2.77 -10.53
C GLU A 185 10.40 -2.68 -9.23
N THR A 186 10.22 -3.64 -8.33
CA THR A 186 10.99 -3.76 -7.08
C THR A 186 12.02 -4.89 -7.08
N GLY A 187 12.07 -5.70 -8.14
CA GLY A 187 12.97 -6.86 -8.25
C GLY A 187 12.64 -8.06 -7.37
N LYS A 188 11.59 -7.97 -6.53
CA LYS A 188 11.17 -9.04 -5.61
C LYS A 188 9.75 -9.50 -5.89
N ARG A 189 9.45 -10.80 -5.76
CA ARG A 189 8.12 -11.35 -6.06
C ARG A 189 7.00 -10.72 -5.21
N GLN A 190 7.33 -10.33 -3.98
CA GLN A 190 6.43 -9.68 -3.01
C GLN A 190 5.79 -8.42 -3.58
N GLY A 191 6.49 -7.68 -4.44
CA GLY A 191 5.98 -6.45 -5.05
C GLY A 191 6.32 -5.24 -4.20
N ALA A 192 5.33 -4.59 -3.60
CA ALA A 192 5.57 -3.44 -2.74
C ALA A 192 6.22 -3.83 -1.40
N TYR A 193 6.81 -2.83 -0.75
CA TYR A 193 7.35 -2.95 0.61
C TYR A 193 7.24 -1.63 1.35
N THR A 194 7.06 -1.70 2.67
CA THR A 194 6.80 -0.53 3.51
C THR A 194 7.59 -0.58 4.81
N GLY A 195 8.30 0.51 5.11
CA GLY A 195 8.87 0.80 6.43
C GLY A 195 8.22 2.08 6.95
N THR A 196 9.00 3.15 7.18
CA THR A 196 8.46 4.50 7.43
C THR A 196 7.89 5.20 6.18
N GLN A 197 8.17 4.63 5.00
CA GLN A 197 7.63 5.03 3.69
C GLN A 197 7.32 3.77 2.88
N ALA A 198 6.38 3.88 1.95
CA ALA A 198 6.01 2.81 1.04
C ALA A 198 6.74 2.93 -0.31
N VAL A 199 7.06 1.80 -0.92
CA VAL A 199 7.55 1.71 -2.30
C VAL A 199 6.64 0.75 -3.07
N ILE A 200 5.99 1.24 -4.13
CA ILE A 200 4.96 0.49 -4.86
C ILE A 200 5.33 0.39 -6.35
N PRO A 201 5.32 -0.82 -6.94
CA PRO A 201 5.59 -1.01 -8.35
C PRO A 201 4.38 -0.63 -9.23
N SER A 202 4.56 0.29 -10.17
CA SER A 202 3.57 0.66 -11.20
C SER A 202 3.52 -0.33 -12.36
N GLY A 203 4.64 -1.00 -12.64
CA GLY A 203 4.80 -1.93 -13.77
C GLY A 203 4.02 -3.23 -13.60
N ARG A 204 3.54 -3.53 -12.39
CA ARG A 204 2.79 -4.75 -12.10
C ARG A 204 1.35 -4.65 -12.54
N PRO A 205 0.89 -5.50 -13.50
CA PRO A 205 -0.49 -5.45 -13.96
C PRO A 205 -1.51 -5.70 -12.85
N SER A 206 -1.15 -6.49 -11.83
CA SER A 206 -2.03 -6.78 -10.69
C SER A 206 -2.21 -5.58 -9.73
N TYR A 207 -1.40 -4.53 -9.84
CA TYR A 207 -1.45 -3.32 -8.99
C TYR A 207 -2.12 -2.14 -9.70
N GLN A 208 -2.55 -2.32 -10.95
CA GLN A 208 -3.09 -1.24 -11.79
C GLN A 208 -4.62 -1.10 -11.67
N GLY A 209 -5.13 0.04 -12.15
CA GLY A 209 -6.57 0.35 -12.13
C GLY A 209 -7.14 0.38 -10.72
N LEU A 210 -8.31 -0.24 -10.53
CA LEU A 210 -9.01 -0.27 -9.23
C LEU A 210 -8.19 -0.87 -8.09
N ALA A 211 -7.23 -1.76 -8.39
CA ALA A 211 -6.37 -2.38 -7.39
C ALA A 211 -5.35 -1.40 -6.79
N SER A 212 -5.04 -0.29 -7.46
CA SER A 212 -4.10 0.70 -6.93
C SER A 212 -4.54 1.26 -5.58
N LEU A 213 -5.84 1.48 -5.37
CA LEU A 213 -6.36 1.93 -4.08
C LEU A 213 -6.18 0.88 -2.97
N GLU A 214 -6.51 -0.39 -3.27
CA GLU A 214 -6.29 -1.50 -2.32
C GLU A 214 -4.81 -1.61 -1.96
N MET A 215 -3.91 -1.55 -2.95
CA MET A 215 -2.48 -1.67 -2.69
C MET A 215 -1.91 -0.47 -1.94
N VAL A 216 -2.33 0.77 -2.24
CA VAL A 216 -1.92 1.95 -1.45
C VAL A 216 -2.27 1.75 0.00
N TYR A 217 -3.55 1.46 0.29
CA TYR A 217 -4.03 1.34 1.67
C TYR A 217 -3.51 0.10 2.39
N HIS A 218 -3.24 -0.98 1.66
CA HIS A 218 -2.57 -2.15 2.20
C HIS A 218 -1.17 -1.76 2.69
N GLU A 219 -0.37 -1.15 1.83
CA GLU A 219 1.01 -0.76 2.15
C GLU A 219 1.08 0.24 3.31
N ILE A 220 0.31 1.32 3.27
CA ILE A 220 0.37 2.32 4.34
C ILE A 220 -0.19 1.83 5.68
N SER A 221 -0.97 0.73 5.70
CA SER A 221 -1.44 0.14 6.95
C SER A 221 -0.30 -0.49 7.76
N HIS A 222 0.78 -0.94 7.11
CA HIS A 222 1.98 -1.48 7.77
C HIS A 222 2.72 -0.48 8.65
N ILE A 223 2.45 0.83 8.51
CA ILE A 223 3.19 1.86 9.25
C ILE A 223 2.75 1.95 10.72
N ALA A 224 1.47 1.71 11.00
CA ALA A 224 0.91 1.84 12.35
C ALA A 224 -0.47 1.17 12.53
N SER A 225 -1.23 0.97 11.44
CA SER A 225 -2.61 0.52 11.55
C SER A 225 -2.73 -1.00 11.76
N THR A 226 -1.65 -1.76 11.59
CA THR A 226 -1.59 -3.20 11.91
C THR A 226 -1.08 -3.51 13.31
N ASP A 227 -0.39 -2.58 13.99
CA ASP A 227 0.28 -2.78 15.29
C ASP A 227 -0.60 -3.50 16.30
N LYS A 228 -1.82 -3.00 16.55
CA LYS A 228 -2.73 -3.60 17.53
C LYS A 228 -3.13 -5.04 17.17
N LEU A 229 -3.31 -5.33 15.88
CA LEU A 229 -3.64 -6.67 15.41
C LEU A 229 -2.45 -7.61 15.60
N GLU A 230 -1.26 -7.17 15.22
CA GLU A 230 -0.01 -7.91 15.40
C GLU A 230 0.23 -8.25 16.88
N GLU A 231 0.18 -7.23 17.76
CA GLU A 231 0.35 -7.38 19.20
C GLU A 231 -0.68 -8.35 19.81
N ALA A 232 -1.96 -8.26 19.41
CA ALA A 232 -3.01 -9.12 19.93
C ALA A 232 -2.85 -10.58 19.48
N ILE A 233 -2.44 -10.80 18.22
CA ILE A 233 -2.15 -12.14 17.69
C ILE A 233 -0.93 -12.72 18.40
N GLU A 234 0.17 -11.97 18.53
CA GLU A 234 1.39 -12.41 19.22
C GLU A 234 1.10 -12.77 20.68
N ALA A 235 0.37 -11.91 21.39
CA ALA A 235 -0.03 -12.16 22.77
C ALA A 235 -0.84 -13.46 22.92
N ARG A 236 -1.76 -13.73 21.98
CA ARG A 236 -2.55 -14.98 21.99
C ARG A 236 -1.71 -16.20 21.63
N LEU A 237 -0.83 -16.11 20.64
CA LEU A 237 0.10 -17.20 20.27
C LEU A 237 0.97 -17.59 21.47
N LYS A 238 1.52 -16.59 22.17
CA LYS A 238 2.29 -16.81 23.41
C LYS A 238 1.45 -17.46 24.52
N ALA A 239 0.24 -16.97 24.75
CA ALA A 239 -0.67 -17.51 25.77
C ALA A 239 -1.12 -18.95 25.47
N THR A 240 -1.12 -19.36 24.21
CA THR A 240 -1.50 -20.71 23.77
C THR A 240 -0.31 -21.61 23.45
N GLN A 241 0.92 -21.16 23.75
CA GLN A 241 2.16 -21.89 23.48
C GLN A 241 2.32 -22.31 22.01
N ARG A 242 1.74 -21.53 21.09
CA ARG A 242 1.86 -21.72 19.64
C ARG A 242 3.09 -20.98 19.11
N LYS A 243 3.60 -21.40 17.95
CA LYS A 243 4.71 -20.72 17.30
C LYS A 243 4.33 -19.26 17.01
N PRO A 244 5.19 -18.28 17.34
CA PRO A 244 4.88 -16.86 17.17
C PRO A 244 4.89 -16.44 15.70
N ASP A 245 5.51 -17.22 14.82
CA ASP A 245 5.63 -16.92 13.40
C ASP A 245 4.34 -17.30 12.66
N SER A 246 3.37 -16.39 12.71
CA SER A 246 2.11 -16.53 12.01
C SER A 246 1.87 -15.35 11.08
N ASP A 247 1.84 -15.64 9.78
CA ASP A 247 1.34 -14.75 8.72
C ASP A 247 -0.16 -14.41 8.85
N LEU A 248 -0.84 -14.84 9.93
CA LEU A 248 -2.25 -14.57 10.17
C LEU A 248 -2.55 -13.07 10.14
N TRP A 249 -1.70 -12.24 10.76
CA TRP A 249 -1.91 -10.79 10.76
C TRP A 249 -1.91 -10.23 9.33
N HIS A 250 -1.01 -10.70 8.47
CA HIS A 250 -0.88 -10.23 7.09
C HIS A 250 -2.06 -10.69 6.23
N GLY A 251 -2.49 -11.93 6.43
CA GLY A 251 -3.71 -12.46 5.81
C GLY A 251 -4.96 -11.68 6.22
N VAL A 252 -5.09 -11.32 7.50
CA VAL A 252 -6.20 -10.51 8.03
C VAL A 252 -6.16 -9.08 7.47
N GLN A 253 -4.98 -8.47 7.34
CA GLN A 253 -4.81 -7.15 6.72
C GLN A 253 -5.29 -7.17 5.27
N PHE A 254 -4.81 -8.10 4.44
CA PHE A 254 -5.25 -8.25 3.05
C PHE A 254 -6.77 -8.42 2.95
N TYR A 255 -7.34 -9.29 3.81
CA TYR A 255 -8.78 -9.50 3.85
C TYR A 255 -9.55 -8.22 4.21
N THR A 256 -9.08 -7.49 5.22
CA THR A 256 -9.73 -6.28 5.75
C THR A 256 -9.69 -5.16 4.72
N VAL A 257 -8.49 -4.82 4.22
CA VAL A 257 -8.30 -3.72 3.27
C VAL A 257 -9.07 -3.99 1.98
N GLY A 258 -8.95 -5.19 1.41
CA GLY A 258 -9.69 -5.55 0.19
C GLY A 258 -11.20 -5.51 0.39
N THR A 259 -11.71 -5.96 1.55
CA THR A 259 -13.15 -5.90 1.86
C THR A 259 -13.64 -4.46 1.95
N VAL A 260 -12.92 -3.59 2.65
CA VAL A 260 -13.26 -2.17 2.79
C VAL A 260 -13.26 -1.48 1.42
N VAL A 261 -12.23 -1.70 0.60
CA VAL A 261 -12.15 -1.10 -0.75
C VAL A 261 -13.26 -1.60 -1.67
N ARG A 262 -13.52 -2.91 -1.66
CA ARG A 262 -14.63 -3.49 -2.43
C ARG A 262 -15.97 -2.87 -2.04
N ASP A 263 -16.22 -2.71 -0.75
CA ASP A 263 -17.50 -2.18 -0.26
C ASP A 263 -17.65 -0.69 -0.63
N ALA A 264 -16.56 0.09 -0.56
CA ALA A 264 -16.54 1.47 -1.03
C ALA A 264 -16.83 1.59 -2.54
N TYR A 265 -16.29 0.69 -3.36
CA TYR A 265 -16.59 0.62 -4.80
C TYR A 265 -18.02 0.19 -5.09
N LYS A 266 -18.56 -0.75 -4.31
CA LYS A 266 -19.92 -1.26 -4.46
C LYS A 266 -20.97 -0.17 -4.28
N ARG A 267 -20.72 0.83 -3.42
CA ARG A 267 -21.58 2.01 -3.23
C ARG A 267 -21.88 2.72 -4.55
N ASP A 268 -20.90 2.74 -5.45
CA ASP A 268 -20.99 3.41 -6.74
C ASP A 268 -21.28 2.41 -7.90
N GLY A 269 -21.74 1.19 -7.56
CA GLY A 269 -22.11 0.16 -8.53
C GLY A 269 -20.93 -0.54 -9.21
N ILE A 270 -19.71 -0.36 -8.70
CA ILE A 270 -18.51 -0.96 -9.27
C ILE A 270 -18.31 -2.35 -8.66
N THR A 271 -18.38 -3.38 -9.50
CA THR A 271 -17.98 -4.74 -9.12
C THR A 271 -16.47 -4.83 -9.05
N TYR A 272 -15.95 -5.22 -7.89
CA TYR A 272 -14.52 -5.37 -7.66
C TYR A 272 -14.22 -6.71 -6.97
N GLU A 273 -13.20 -7.40 -7.46
CA GLU A 273 -12.62 -8.59 -6.83
C GLU A 273 -11.37 -8.16 -6.08
N ARG A 274 -11.28 -8.52 -4.79
CA ARG A 274 -10.17 -8.13 -3.91
C ARG A 274 -8.85 -8.64 -4.48
N TYR A 275 -7.76 -7.90 -4.29
CA TYR A 275 -6.45 -8.29 -4.78
C TYR A 275 -6.07 -9.71 -4.34
N ALA A 276 -6.28 -10.04 -3.07
CA ALA A 276 -5.95 -11.36 -2.53
C ALA A 276 -6.75 -12.51 -3.16
N ASP A 277 -8.01 -12.28 -3.54
CA ASP A 277 -8.86 -13.27 -4.20
C ASP A 277 -8.43 -13.47 -5.66
N LYS A 278 -8.31 -12.35 -6.40
CA LYS A 278 -7.92 -12.34 -7.81
C LYS A 278 -6.51 -12.91 -8.01
N GLY A 279 -5.60 -12.60 -7.10
CA GLY A 279 -4.22 -13.11 -7.09
C GLY A 279 -4.08 -14.53 -6.53
N GLY A 280 -5.16 -15.12 -6.00
CA GLY A 280 -5.15 -16.49 -5.46
C GLY A 280 -4.30 -16.65 -4.20
N LEU A 281 -4.09 -15.60 -3.40
CA LEU A 281 -3.23 -15.67 -2.20
C LEU A 281 -3.77 -16.68 -1.18
N PHE A 282 -5.09 -16.68 -0.97
CA PHE A 282 -5.80 -17.65 -0.12
C PHE A 282 -6.03 -19.01 -0.79
N LYS A 283 -5.59 -19.21 -2.04
CA LYS A 283 -5.54 -20.54 -2.69
C LYS A 283 -4.14 -21.13 -2.65
N GLY A 284 -3.12 -20.29 -2.42
CA GLY A 284 -1.72 -20.68 -2.30
C GLY A 284 -1.27 -20.78 -0.85
N TYR A 285 -0.18 -20.09 -0.55
CA TYR A 285 0.51 -20.15 0.74
C TYR A 285 -0.39 -19.84 1.96
N TRP A 286 -1.35 -18.92 1.83
CA TRP A 286 -2.28 -18.56 2.91
C TRP A 286 -3.60 -19.34 2.91
N SER A 287 -3.70 -20.43 2.15
CA SER A 287 -4.89 -21.30 2.17
C SER A 287 -5.36 -21.69 3.58
N PRO A 288 -4.47 -22.08 4.52
CA PRO A 288 -4.88 -22.41 5.89
C PRO A 288 -5.47 -21.24 6.70
N LEU A 289 -5.20 -19.99 6.30
CA LEU A 289 -5.63 -18.80 7.03
C LEU A 289 -7.06 -18.38 6.69
N LEU A 290 -7.54 -18.73 5.49
CA LEU A 290 -8.84 -18.24 5.01
C LEU A 290 -10.00 -18.71 5.88
N GLN A 291 -10.02 -19.98 6.29
CA GLN A 291 -11.12 -20.52 7.09
C GLN A 291 -11.24 -19.83 8.46
N PRO A 292 -10.16 -19.67 9.26
CA PRO A 292 -10.19 -18.86 10.48
C PRO A 292 -10.69 -17.42 10.24
N ILE A 293 -10.19 -16.75 9.19
CA ILE A 293 -10.59 -15.37 8.85
C ILE A 293 -12.09 -15.30 8.54
N GLU A 294 -12.62 -16.21 7.72
CA GLU A 294 -14.04 -16.22 7.35
C GLU A 294 -14.95 -16.61 8.52
N ASN A 295 -14.48 -17.49 9.40
CA ASN A 295 -15.26 -17.95 10.55
C ASN A 295 -15.28 -16.92 11.68
N GLU A 296 -14.23 -16.13 11.85
CA GLU A 296 -14.06 -15.28 13.04
C GLU A 296 -13.89 -13.80 12.71
N TRP A 297 -13.01 -13.45 11.77
CA TRP A 297 -12.80 -12.04 11.44
C TRP A 297 -14.02 -11.42 10.74
N ARG A 298 -14.60 -12.13 9.76
CA ARG A 298 -15.79 -11.64 9.04
C ARG A 298 -17.00 -11.43 9.97
N PRO A 299 -17.35 -12.31 10.92
CA PRO A 299 -18.38 -12.00 11.92
C PRO A 299 -18.06 -10.78 12.77
N TYR A 300 -16.80 -10.55 13.15
CA TYR A 300 -16.39 -9.33 13.83
C TYR A 300 -16.65 -8.08 12.98
N MET A 301 -16.23 -8.09 11.70
CA MET A 301 -16.51 -6.98 10.78
C MET A 301 -18.01 -6.72 10.59
N ASN A 302 -18.85 -7.75 10.77
CA ASN A 302 -20.31 -7.65 10.74
C ASN A 302 -20.94 -7.28 12.11
N GLY A 303 -20.14 -6.93 13.12
CA GLY A 303 -20.61 -6.55 14.45
C GLY A 303 -21.16 -7.69 15.32
N LYS A 304 -20.85 -8.96 14.98
CA LYS A 304 -21.36 -10.14 15.69
C LYS A 304 -20.50 -10.60 16.87
N GLN A 305 -19.28 -10.09 16.96
CA GLN A 305 -18.36 -10.34 18.07
C GLN A 305 -17.38 -9.18 18.22
N THR A 306 -16.60 -9.18 19.30
CA THR A 306 -15.56 -8.17 19.54
C THR A 306 -14.26 -8.52 18.80
N PHE A 307 -13.37 -7.53 18.65
CA PHE A 307 -12.02 -7.72 18.10
C PHE A 307 -11.25 -8.79 18.87
N ASP A 308 -11.20 -8.68 20.20
CA ASP A 308 -10.46 -9.62 21.06
C ASP A 308 -11.00 -11.06 20.92
N GLN A 309 -12.32 -11.22 20.79
CA GLN A 309 -12.95 -12.52 20.56
C GLN A 309 -12.54 -13.11 19.21
N ALA A 310 -12.55 -12.30 18.15
CA ALA A 310 -12.16 -12.75 16.82
C ALA A 310 -10.68 -13.15 16.77
N VAL A 311 -9.78 -12.31 17.31
CA VAL A 311 -8.34 -12.62 17.37
C VAL A 311 -8.09 -13.92 18.14
N ALA A 312 -8.67 -14.05 19.34
CA ALA A 312 -8.50 -15.24 20.16
C ALA A 312 -8.93 -16.52 19.41
N ARG A 313 -10.11 -16.49 18.79
CA ARG A 313 -10.67 -17.65 18.08
C ARG A 313 -9.95 -17.97 16.77
N MET A 314 -9.48 -16.96 16.03
CA MET A 314 -8.67 -17.19 14.83
C MET A 314 -7.39 -17.94 15.18
N VAL A 315 -6.65 -17.46 16.19
CA VAL A 315 -5.40 -18.09 16.63
C VAL A 315 -5.66 -19.52 17.14
N ASP A 316 -6.75 -19.73 17.88
CA ASP A 316 -7.11 -21.06 18.38
C ASP A 316 -7.46 -22.06 17.27
N GLN A 317 -7.92 -21.56 16.10
CA GLN A 317 -8.23 -22.36 14.92
C GLN A 317 -7.03 -22.59 13.99
N LEU A 318 -5.89 -21.95 14.23
CA LEU A 318 -4.69 -22.23 13.43
C LEU A 318 -4.29 -23.71 13.58
N PRO A 319 -3.72 -24.32 12.53
CA PRO A 319 -3.11 -25.65 12.65
C PRO A 319 -2.11 -25.69 13.82
N ALA A 320 -2.01 -26.85 14.50
CA ALA A 320 -0.94 -27.05 15.48
C ALA A 320 0.42 -26.93 14.76
N GLY A 321 1.31 -26.10 15.31
CA GLY A 321 2.65 -25.85 14.75
C GLY A 321 3.67 -26.92 15.13
#